data_AF-A0A7V8X5P5-F1
#
_entry.id   AF-A0A7V8X5P5-F1
#
_cell.length_a   1.000
_cell.length_b   1.000
_cell.length_c   1.000
_cell.angle_alpha   90.00
_cell.angle_beta   90.00
_cell.angle_gamma   90.00
#
_symmetry.space_group_name_H-M   'P 1'
#
loop_
_entity.id
_entity.type
_entity.pdbx_description
1 polymer ?
#
loop_
_entity_poly.entity_id
_entity_poly.type
_entity_poly.pdbx_seq_one_letter_code
_entity_poly.pdbx_strand_id
1 'polypeptide(L)'
;GEEASRLLVMKAADRKNYGVRNTKETSLAKWYACDAALQAADDAVQVHGSYGFSNEYPVERFLRNARGAVIYEGTREVHTLLQAEYALGYREDRPLRCPQPPAVGFEREVALVH
;
A
#
# COMPACT_ATOMS: atom_id res chain seq x y z
N GLY A 1 -9.02 3.10 -9.36
CA GLY A 1 -7.86 2.52 -8.66
C GLY A 1 -6.96 3.62 -8.11
N GLU A 2 -6.35 4.42 -8.98
CA GLU A 2 -5.30 5.39 -8.62
C GLU A 2 -5.65 6.31 -7.43
N GLU A 3 -6.75 7.04 -7.49
CA GLU A 3 -7.13 7.99 -6.43
C GLU A 3 -7.35 7.30 -5.07
N ALA A 4 -8.03 6.16 -5.06
CA ALA A 4 -8.20 5.35 -3.86
C ALA A 4 -6.87 4.83 -3.31
N SER A 5 -5.96 4.34 -4.18
CA SER A 5 -4.61 3.94 -3.80
C SER A 5 -3.84 5.10 -3.15
N ARG A 6 -3.91 6.28 -3.76
CA ARG A 6 -3.26 7.49 -3.26
C ARG A 6 -3.77 7.88 -1.87
N LEU A 7 -5.10 7.85 -1.67
CA LEU A 7 -5.69 8.15 -0.37
C LEU A 7 -5.29 7.13 0.71
N LEU A 8 -5.25 5.83 0.38
CA LEU A 8 -4.81 4.79 1.31
C LEU A 8 -3.34 4.96 1.71
N VAL A 9 -2.47 5.25 0.74
CA VAL A 9 -1.04 5.52 0.99
C VAL A 9 -0.86 6.76 1.86
N MET A 10 -1.56 7.86 1.55
CA MET A 10 -1.49 9.08 2.34
C MET A 10 -1.98 8.87 3.77
N LYS A 11 -3.04 8.08 3.97
CA LYS A 11 -3.52 7.70 5.31
C LYS A 11 -2.49 6.89 6.09
N ALA A 12 -1.81 5.94 5.44
CA ALA A 12 -0.75 5.16 6.07
C ALA A 12 0.46 6.04 6.42
N ALA A 13 0.82 6.98 5.54
CA ALA A 13 1.91 7.93 5.73
C ALA A 13 1.63 8.92 6.86
N ASP A 14 0.40 9.44 6.95
CA ASP A 14 -0.04 10.34 8.02
C ASP A 14 0.13 9.70 9.40
N ARG A 15 -0.36 8.47 9.59
CA ARG A 15 -0.13 7.74 10.84
C ARG A 15 1.34 7.52 11.16
N LYS A 16 2.15 7.26 10.13
CA LYS A 16 3.60 7.09 10.30
C LYS A 16 4.26 8.40 10.73
N ASN A 17 3.84 9.52 10.17
CA ASN A 17 4.32 10.85 10.57
C ASN A 17 3.98 11.17 12.01
N TYR A 18 2.89 10.65 12.56
CA TYR A 18 2.57 10.74 14.00
C TYR A 18 3.34 9.75 14.89
N GLY A 19 4.22 8.92 14.34
CA GLY A 19 4.92 7.87 15.08
C GLY A 19 4.00 6.74 15.57
N VAL A 20 2.78 6.63 15.01
CA VAL A 20 1.79 5.64 15.41
C VAL A 20 1.94 4.37 14.55
N ARG A 21 1.70 3.21 15.16
CA ARG A 21 1.67 1.95 14.42
C ARG A 21 0.58 2.00 13.34
N ASN A 22 0.95 1.60 12.13
CA ASN A 22 0.11 1.71 10.94
C ASN A 22 0.13 0.40 10.12
N THR A 23 0.27 -0.74 10.79
CA THR A 23 0.45 -2.05 10.14
C THR A 23 -0.79 -2.42 9.31
N LYS A 24 -1.99 -2.16 9.83
CA LYS A 24 -3.25 -2.37 9.11
C LYS A 24 -3.35 -1.47 7.87
N GLU A 25 -3.10 -0.18 8.02
CA GLU A 25 -3.20 0.81 6.93
C GLU A 25 -2.17 0.56 5.83
N THR A 26 -0.92 0.29 6.20
CA THR A 26 0.17 0.03 5.25
C THR A 26 -0.11 -1.22 4.43
N SER A 27 -0.59 -2.28 5.08
CA SER A 27 -0.97 -3.53 4.42
C SER A 27 -2.09 -3.33 3.41
N LEU A 28 -3.16 -2.59 3.79
CA LEU A 28 -4.27 -2.30 2.90
C LEU A 28 -3.84 -1.44 1.72
N ALA A 29 -3.04 -0.40 1.98
CA ALA A 29 -2.52 0.49 0.95
C ALA A 29 -1.65 -0.26 -0.07
N LYS A 30 -0.72 -1.10 0.39
CA LYS A 30 0.14 -1.91 -0.50
C LYS A 30 -0.68 -2.86 -1.35
N TRP A 31 -1.57 -3.63 -0.74
CA TRP A 31 -2.42 -4.57 -1.46
C TRP A 31 -3.22 -3.88 -2.57
N TYR A 32 -3.97 -2.83 -2.23
CA TYR A 32 -4.85 -2.15 -3.17
C TYR A 32 -4.06 -1.43 -4.28
N ALA A 33 -2.95 -0.76 -3.92
CA ALA A 33 -2.12 -0.05 -4.88
C ALA A 33 -1.44 -0.99 -5.87
N CYS A 34 -0.90 -2.13 -5.41
CA CYS A 34 -0.26 -3.10 -6.28
C CYS A 34 -1.26 -3.77 -7.24
N ASP A 35 -2.46 -4.11 -6.76
CA ASP A 35 -3.51 -4.71 -7.62
C ASP A 35 -4.00 -3.71 -8.67
N ALA A 36 -4.22 -2.45 -8.27
CA ALA A 36 -4.58 -1.37 -9.20
C ALA A 36 -3.50 -1.10 -10.25
N ALA A 37 -2.22 -1.13 -9.86
CA ALA A 37 -1.10 -0.94 -10.79
C ALA A 37 -0.97 -2.12 -11.77
N LEU A 38 -1.20 -3.34 -11.30
CA LEU A 38 -1.19 -4.53 -12.16
C LEU A 38 -2.31 -4.48 -13.20
N GLN A 39 -3.54 -4.15 -12.78
CA GLN A 39 -4.68 -4.00 -13.70
C GLN A 39 -4.41 -2.90 -14.74
N ALA A 40 -3.94 -1.73 -14.31
CA ALA A 40 -3.64 -0.65 -15.23
C ALA A 40 -2.54 -1.00 -16.25
N ALA A 41 -1.52 -1.77 -15.83
CA ALA A 41 -0.46 -2.22 -16.75
C ALA A 41 -0.96 -3.28 -17.74
N ASP A 42 -1.84 -4.18 -17.30
CA ASP A 42 -2.48 -5.20 -18.15
C ASP A 42 -3.38 -4.54 -19.21
N ASP A 43 -4.22 -3.59 -18.78
CA ASP A 43 -5.05 -2.77 -19.68
C ASP A 43 -4.20 -2.01 -20.69
N ALA A 44 -3.07 -1.45 -20.25
CA ALA A 44 -2.16 -0.74 -21.15
C ALA A 44 -1.57 -1.67 -22.23
N VAL A 45 -1.17 -2.89 -21.88
CA VAL A 45 -0.74 -3.89 -22.86
C VAL A 45 -1.87 -4.21 -23.83
N GLN A 46 -3.08 -4.42 -23.33
CA GLN A 46 -4.25 -4.73 -24.15
C GLN A 46 -4.59 -3.61 -25.17
N VAL A 47 -4.48 -2.34 -24.77
CA VAL A 47 -4.70 -1.18 -25.66
C VAL A 47 -3.67 -1.13 -26.80
N HIS A 48 -2.42 -1.55 -26.56
CA HIS A 48 -1.36 -1.55 -27.56
C HIS A 48 -1.37 -2.81 -28.45
N GLY A 49 -2.22 -3.80 -28.17
CA GLY A 49 -2.32 -5.03 -28.94
C GLY A 49 -0.98 -5.78 -29.02
N SER A 50 -0.57 -6.21 -30.21
CA SER A 50 0.71 -6.91 -30.40
C SER A 50 1.93 -6.06 -30.02
N TYR A 51 1.85 -4.73 -30.21
CA TYR A 51 2.90 -3.80 -29.80
C TYR A 51 3.03 -3.71 -28.28
N GLY A 52 2.01 -4.12 -27.53
CA GLY A 52 2.05 -4.21 -26.07
C GLY A 52 2.97 -5.31 -25.54
N PHE A 53 3.36 -6.27 -26.39
CA PHE A 53 4.34 -7.33 -26.11
C PHE A 53 5.69 -7.10 -26.83
N SER A 54 5.90 -5.90 -27.38
CA SER A 54 7.16 -5.48 -27.97
C SER A 54 7.88 -4.46 -27.09
N ASN A 55 9.22 -4.50 -27.08
CA ASN A 55 10.07 -3.53 -26.39
C ASN A 55 10.02 -2.13 -27.04
N GLU A 56 9.25 -1.95 -28.12
CA GLU A 56 8.99 -0.64 -28.75
C GLU A 56 8.25 0.32 -27.82
N TYR A 57 7.36 -0.20 -26.95
CA TYR A 57 6.62 0.58 -25.97
C TYR A 57 6.91 0.08 -24.55
N PRO A 58 6.91 0.96 -23.53
CA PRO A 58 7.29 0.57 -22.18
C PRO A 58 6.24 -0.28 -21.43
N VAL A 59 5.06 -0.53 -22.02
CA VAL A 59 3.91 -1.13 -21.34
C VAL A 59 4.16 -2.57 -20.87
N GLU A 60 4.87 -3.38 -21.64
CA GLU A 60 5.31 -4.72 -21.22
C GLU A 60 6.23 -4.69 -19.98
N ARG A 61 7.10 -3.67 -19.88
CA ARG A 61 8.00 -3.49 -18.75
C ARG A 61 7.20 -3.09 -17.51
N PHE A 62 6.18 -2.26 -17.67
CA PHE A 62 5.27 -1.91 -16.58
C PHE A 62 4.51 -3.14 -16.07
N LEU A 63 4.00 -4.01 -16.96
CA LEU A 63 3.34 -5.24 -16.56
C LEU A 63 4.26 -6.17 -15.77
N ARG A 64 5.51 -6.37 -16.22
CA ARG A 64 6.51 -7.17 -15.51
C ARG A 64 6.82 -6.60 -14.11
N ASN A 65 7.02 -5.28 -14.02
CA ASN A 65 7.32 -4.62 -12.75
C ASN A 65 6.13 -4.69 -11.78
N ALA A 66 4.91 -4.45 -12.26
CA ALA A 66 3.69 -4.51 -11.46
C ALA A 66 3.42 -5.93 -10.95
N ARG A 67 3.69 -6.96 -11.76
CA ARG A 67 3.59 -8.36 -11.33
C ARG A 67 4.51 -8.67 -10.16
N GLY A 68 5.76 -8.19 -10.19
CA GLY A 68 6.69 -8.33 -9.08
C GLY A 68 6.19 -7.65 -7.80
N ALA A 69 5.62 -6.45 -7.92
CA ALA A 69 5.14 -5.67 -6.77
C ALA A 69 4.04 -6.38 -5.96
N VAL A 70 3.20 -7.20 -6.60
CA VAL A 70 2.14 -8.00 -5.95
C VAL A 70 2.69 -9.23 -5.20
N ILE A 71 3.92 -9.64 -5.49
CA ILE A 71 4.56 -10.84 -4.90
C ILE A 71 5.51 -10.44 -3.77
N TYR A 72 6.29 -9.37 -3.96
CA TYR A 72 7.32 -8.96 -3.02
C TYR A 72 6.76 -8.16 -1.83
N GLU A 73 7.39 -8.35 -0.66
CA GLU A 73 7.07 -7.67 0.61
C GLU A 73 5.64 -7.91 1.14
N GLY A 74 5.03 -9.01 0.71
CA GLY A 74 3.68 -9.41 1.09
C GLY A 74 2.84 -9.71 -0.14
N THR A 75 2.38 -10.95 -0.27
CA THR A 75 1.46 -11.31 -1.35
C THR A 75 0.06 -10.77 -1.08
N ARG A 76 -0.77 -10.71 -2.12
CA ARG A 76 -2.20 -10.35 -2.01
C ARG A 76 -2.92 -11.18 -0.93
N GLU A 77 -2.64 -12.48 -0.86
CA GLU A 77 -3.27 -13.41 0.08
C GLU A 77 -2.82 -13.12 1.52
N VAL A 78 -1.53 -12.85 1.73
CA VAL A 78 -1.00 -12.46 3.04
C VAL A 78 -1.64 -11.16 3.52
N HIS A 79 -1.75 -10.16 2.66
CA HIS A 79 -2.43 -8.91 3.00
C HIS A 79 -3.92 -9.12 3.28
N THR A 80 -4.59 -9.98 2.53
CA THR A 80 -6.01 -10.33 2.74
C THR A 80 -6.20 -10.99 4.11
N LEU A 81 -5.39 -11.98 4.46
CA LEU A 81 -5.42 -12.63 5.77
C LEU A 81 -5.15 -11.64 6.89
N LEU A 82 -4.17 -10.74 6.73
CA LEU A 82 -3.88 -9.72 7.73
C LEU A 82 -5.09 -8.79 7.95
N GLN A 83 -5.75 -8.33 6.89
CA GLN A 83 -6.96 -7.52 7.02
C GLN A 83 -8.08 -8.30 7.71
N ALA A 84 -8.25 -9.58 7.39
CA ALA A 84 -9.23 -10.45 8.02
C ALA A 84 -8.96 -10.63 9.52
N GLU A 85 -7.71 -10.86 9.94
CA GLU A 85 -7.33 -10.96 11.36
C GLU A 85 -7.69 -9.67 12.13
N TYR A 86 -7.42 -8.49 11.56
CA TYR A 86 -7.84 -7.22 12.17
C TYR A 86 -9.36 -7.03 12.19
N ALA A 87 -10.07 -7.48 11.15
CA ALA A 87 -11.52 -7.34 11.06
C ALA A 87 -12.26 -8.27 12.04
N LEU A 88 -11.72 -9.47 12.27
CA LEU A 88 -12.27 -10.48 13.18
C LEU A 88 -11.78 -10.31 14.63
N GLY A 89 -10.88 -9.36 14.89
CA GLY A 89 -10.32 -9.12 16.23
C GLY A 89 -9.29 -10.16 16.68
N TYR A 90 -8.82 -11.04 15.78
CA TYR A 90 -7.73 -11.99 16.08
C TYR A 90 -6.36 -11.33 16.15
N ARG A 91 -6.24 -10.11 15.62
CA ARG A 91 -5.01 -9.32 15.69
C ARG A 91 -5.29 -7.92 16.24
N GLU A 92 -4.51 -7.56 17.25
CA GLU A 92 -4.41 -6.21 17.78
C GLU A 92 -2.98 -5.69 17.70
N ASP A 93 -2.84 -4.39 17.47
CA ASP A 93 -1.54 -3.74 17.34
C ASP A 93 -0.87 -3.59 18.70
N ARG A 94 0.30 -4.22 18.84
CA ARG A 94 1.17 -4.00 20.00
C ARG A 94 1.88 -2.64 19.87
N PRO A 95 2.17 -1.96 21.00
CA PRO A 95 2.96 -0.74 20.98
C PRO A 95 4.30 -0.95 20.28
N LEU A 96 4.78 0.10 19.60
CA LEU A 96 6.07 0.05 18.92
C LEU A 96 7.18 -0.08 19.95
N ARG A 97 8.12 -0.99 19.70
CA ARG A 97 9.33 -1.13 20.54
C ARG A 97 10.19 0.13 20.49
N CYS A 98 10.31 0.72 19.30
CA CYS A 98 11.01 1.96 19.03
C CYS A 98 10.10 2.84 18.15
N PRO A 99 9.20 3.64 18.75
CA PRO A 99 8.40 4.57 17.98
C PRO A 99 9.32 5.58 17.30
N GLN A 100 9.11 5.82 16.02
CA GLN A 100 9.80 6.93 15.35
C GLN A 100 9.26 8.23 15.97
N PRO A 101 10.13 9.23 16.23
CA PRO A 101 9.65 10.54 16.61
C PRO A 101 8.72 11.08 15.51
N PRO A 102 7.70 11.88 15.87
CA PRO A 102 6.86 12.49 14.87
C PRO A 102 7.69 13.30 13.87
N ALA A 103 7.25 13.33 12.61
CA ALA A 103 7.82 14.22 11.62
C ALA A 103 7.61 15.68 12.05
N VAL A 104 8.49 16.58 11.59
CA VAL A 104 8.36 18.02 11.84
C VAL A 104 6.97 18.50 11.39
N GLY A 105 6.25 19.19 12.28
CA GLY A 105 4.87 19.64 12.04
C GLY A 105 3.78 18.58 12.30
N PHE A 106 4.14 17.37 12.70
CA PHE A 106 3.24 16.30 13.20
C PHE A 106 3.43 16.04 14.70
N GLU A 107 4.19 16.89 15.36
CA GLU A 107 4.30 16.95 16.81
C GLU A 107 2.89 17.12 17.38
N ARG A 108 2.42 16.16 18.16
CA ARG A 108 1.15 16.34 18.86
C ARG A 108 1.31 17.55 19.79
N GLU A 109 0.46 18.57 19.65
CA GLU A 109 0.06 19.28 20.86
C GLU A 109 -0.44 18.18 21.79
N VAL A 110 0.26 18.00 22.92
CA VAL A 110 -0.21 17.11 23.98
C VAL A 110 -1.47 17.79 24.52
N ALA A 111 -2.59 17.58 23.82
CA ALA A 111 -3.89 17.96 24.32
C ALA A 111 -4.09 17.11 25.57
N LEU A 112 -3.92 17.79 26.70
CA LEU A 112 -4.45 17.44 28.01
C LEU A 112 -5.81 16.76 27.82
N VAL A 113 -5.84 15.44 28.02
CA VAL A 113 -7.08 14.74 28.33
C VAL A 113 -6.92 14.28 29.77
N HIS A 114 -7.34 15.19 30.66
CA HIS A 114 -7.94 14.83 31.93
C HIS A 114 -9.29 14.16 31.67
#